data_AF-A0A8T3QXB7-F1
#
_entry.id   AF-A0A8T3QXB7-F1
#
_cell.length_a   1.000
_cell.length_b   1.000
_cell.length_c   1.000
_cell.angle_alpha   90.00
_cell.angle_beta   90.00
_cell.angle_gamma   90.00
#
_symmetry.space_group_name_H-M   'P 1'
#
loop_
_entity.id
_entity.type
_entity.pdbx_description
1 polymer ?
#
loop_
_entity_poly.entity_id
_entity_poly.type
_entity_poly.pdbx_seq_one_letter_code
_entity_poly.pdbx_strand_id
1 'polypeptide(L)'
;MSIEARPPATHPGPEFLFAETVRRGGEIPFDIAAPPFGDLLPSDGTLPAPAPSPAPAWVLAMDALRVRRRLLDRALRPDGWSAPGFARDVDLIRSHLAPVRSRGALAASFSREAFHVSPVPRVLPLEWDVDGPSAVRVAYALRWLELRDGTRKPAWSTLLD
;
A
#
# COMPACT_ATOMS: atom_id res chain seq x y z
N MET A 1 -21.27 -14.02 -56.52
CA MET A 1 -22.09 -14.41 -55.36
C MET A 1 -21.62 -13.55 -54.18
N SER A 2 -22.49 -12.67 -53.69
CA SER A 2 -22.22 -11.77 -52.55
C SER A 2 -22.59 -12.45 -51.24
N ILE A 3 -21.77 -12.30 -50.20
CA ILE A 3 -22.22 -12.33 -48.81
C ILE A 3 -21.32 -11.37 -47.98
N GLU A 4 -21.84 -10.17 -47.73
CA GLU A 4 -21.55 -9.26 -46.59
C GLU A 4 -22.07 -9.92 -45.28
N ALA A 5 -21.70 -9.65 -44.04
CA ALA A 5 -20.92 -8.62 -43.34
C ALA A 5 -20.76 -9.06 -41.85
N ARG A 6 -19.93 -8.30 -41.11
CA ARG A 6 -20.14 -7.80 -39.71
C ARG A 6 -19.17 -8.28 -38.59
N PRO A 7 -18.43 -7.35 -37.94
CA PRO A 7 -17.72 -7.52 -36.65
C PRO A 7 -18.46 -6.78 -35.49
N PRO A 8 -17.84 -6.51 -34.31
CA PRO A 8 -17.51 -7.38 -33.18
C PRO A 8 -18.21 -6.91 -31.85
N ALA A 9 -18.30 -7.74 -30.79
CA ALA A 9 -18.53 -7.27 -29.41
C ALA A 9 -18.42 -8.37 -28.33
N THR A 10 -17.58 -8.09 -27.32
CA THR A 10 -17.89 -8.10 -25.88
C THR A 10 -18.25 -9.43 -25.18
N HIS A 11 -17.30 -9.91 -24.37
CA HIS A 11 -17.55 -10.80 -23.23
C HIS A 11 -18.16 -10.04 -22.04
N PRO A 12 -19.17 -10.62 -21.36
CA PRO A 12 -19.37 -10.44 -19.92
C PRO A 12 -19.26 -11.77 -19.16
N GLY A 13 -18.80 -11.68 -17.91
CA GLY A 13 -18.24 -12.76 -17.08
C GLY A 13 -19.22 -13.72 -16.38
N PRO A 14 -18.72 -14.57 -15.46
CA PRO A 14 -19.51 -15.56 -14.76
C PRO A 14 -20.30 -14.98 -13.60
N GLU A 15 -21.61 -15.21 -13.64
CA GLU A 15 -22.57 -15.01 -12.56
C GLU A 15 -22.28 -15.97 -11.40
N PHE A 16 -21.97 -15.44 -10.21
CA PHE A 16 -22.04 -16.21 -8.97
C PHE A 16 -23.42 -16.06 -8.35
N LEU A 17 -24.21 -17.12 -8.50
CA LEU A 17 -25.44 -17.39 -7.78
C LEU A 17 -25.15 -17.53 -6.28
N PHE A 18 -25.64 -16.60 -5.46
CA PHE A 18 -25.83 -16.86 -4.03
C PHE A 18 -27.29 -17.22 -3.78
N ALA A 19 -27.55 -18.53 -3.71
CA ALA A 19 -28.77 -19.09 -3.18
C ALA A 19 -28.76 -19.02 -1.65
N GLU A 20 -29.67 -18.21 -1.13
CA GLU A 20 -30.51 -18.39 0.06
C GLU A 20 -30.33 -19.70 0.87
N THR A 21 -30.13 -19.57 2.19
CA THR A 21 -31.02 -20.13 3.23
C THR A 21 -30.41 -19.89 4.63
N VAL A 22 -31.03 -19.00 5.41
CA VAL A 22 -30.84 -18.97 6.87
C VAL A 22 -32.19 -19.30 7.49
N ARG A 23 -32.28 -20.49 8.10
CA ARG A 23 -33.39 -20.89 8.95
C ARG A 23 -32.86 -21.29 10.33
N ARG A 24 -33.45 -20.63 11.34
CA ARG A 24 -33.72 -21.09 12.72
C ARG A 24 -32.55 -21.28 13.70
N GLY A 25 -32.52 -20.36 14.66
CA GLY A 25 -32.95 -20.65 16.03
C GLY A 25 -31.90 -21.25 16.96
N GLY A 26 -31.32 -20.38 17.80
CA GLY A 26 -30.55 -20.76 18.98
C GLY A 26 -30.35 -19.54 19.87
N GLU A 27 -31.17 -19.42 20.90
CA GLU A 27 -31.16 -18.35 21.90
C GLU A 27 -29.85 -18.38 22.73
N ILE A 28 -29.20 -17.24 22.88
CA ILE A 28 -28.35 -16.97 24.05
C ILE A 28 -28.75 -15.58 24.60
N PRO A 29 -29.16 -15.49 25.87
CA PRO A 29 -29.58 -14.24 26.48
C PRO A 29 -28.32 -13.47 26.92
N PHE A 30 -28.06 -12.35 26.25
CA PHE A 30 -27.23 -11.29 26.82
C PHE A 30 -28.07 -10.03 26.80
N ASP A 31 -28.63 -9.70 27.97
CA ASP A 31 -29.09 -8.35 28.30
C ASP A 31 -27.88 -7.41 28.21
N ILE A 32 -27.58 -6.97 27.00
CA ILE A 32 -26.86 -5.73 26.76
C ILE A 32 -27.90 -4.87 26.05
N ALA A 33 -28.45 -3.90 26.77
CA ALA A 33 -29.27 -2.85 26.19
C ALA A 33 -28.46 -2.19 25.07
N ALA A 34 -28.71 -2.62 23.84
CA ALA A 34 -28.15 -2.02 22.65
C ALA A 34 -28.76 -0.60 22.55
N PRO A 35 -27.95 0.46 22.40
CA PRO A 35 -28.50 1.71 21.91
C PRO A 35 -29.13 1.41 20.54
N PRO A 36 -30.27 2.05 20.18
CA PRO A 36 -30.88 1.82 18.89
C PRO A 36 -29.85 2.15 17.81
N PHE A 37 -29.48 1.17 16.98
CA PHE A 37 -28.76 1.33 15.71
C PHE A 37 -29.65 2.06 14.69
N GLY A 38 -30.26 3.18 15.09
CA GLY A 38 -31.25 3.93 14.32
C GLY A 38 -30.79 5.32 13.90
N ASP A 39 -29.68 5.84 14.43
CA ASP A 39 -29.33 7.27 14.27
C ASP A 39 -27.97 7.55 13.59
N LEU A 40 -27.35 6.56 12.93
CA LEU A 40 -26.01 6.73 12.33
C LEU A 40 -25.98 6.88 10.81
N LEU A 41 -27.12 7.06 10.15
CA LEU A 41 -27.15 7.44 8.74
C LEU A 41 -27.85 8.79 8.60
N PRO A 42 -27.10 9.88 8.35
CA PRO A 42 -27.69 11.12 7.87
C PRO A 42 -28.44 10.83 6.56
N SER A 43 -29.75 11.03 6.55
CA SER A 43 -30.60 10.90 5.36
C SER A 43 -30.31 11.97 4.28
N ASP A 44 -29.35 12.87 4.51
CA ASP A 44 -29.10 14.05 3.68
C ASP A 44 -28.17 13.83 2.48
N GLY A 45 -27.90 12.58 2.07
CA GLY A 45 -27.08 12.30 0.89
C GLY A 45 -25.65 12.84 0.95
N THR A 46 -25.20 13.30 2.12
CA THR A 46 -23.84 13.78 2.36
C THR A 46 -22.97 12.56 2.56
N LEU A 47 -22.23 12.17 1.52
CA LEU A 47 -21.19 11.16 1.66
C LEU A 47 -20.26 11.58 2.81
N PRO A 48 -19.96 10.69 3.77
CA PRO A 48 -19.01 11.01 4.81
C PRO A 48 -17.70 11.46 4.17
N ALA A 49 -17.14 12.57 4.68
CA ALA A 49 -15.88 13.09 4.18
C ALA A 49 -14.84 11.94 4.12
N PRO A 50 -14.11 11.79 3.01
CA PRO A 50 -13.13 10.72 2.90
C PRO A 50 -12.17 10.81 4.08
N ALA A 51 -11.88 9.66 4.70
CA ALA A 51 -11.01 9.60 5.87
C ALA A 51 -9.69 10.35 5.59
N PRO A 52 -9.17 11.09 6.59
CA PRO A 52 -7.97 11.89 6.40
C PRO A 52 -6.83 11.00 5.89
N SER A 53 -6.16 11.45 4.83
CA SER A 53 -4.97 10.77 4.31
C SER A 53 -3.94 10.62 5.42
N PRO A 54 -3.33 9.43 5.62
CA PRO A 54 -2.24 9.31 6.58
C PRO A 54 -1.13 10.29 6.20
N ALA A 55 -0.57 10.98 7.19
CA ALA A 55 0.51 11.94 6.95
C ALA A 55 1.70 11.24 6.26
N PRO A 56 2.33 11.85 5.23
CA PRO A 56 3.44 11.23 4.48
C PRO A 56 4.58 10.70 5.36
N ALA A 57 4.87 11.40 6.45
CA ALA A 57 5.86 10.99 7.44
C ALA A 57 5.52 9.65 8.11
N TRP A 58 4.24 9.40 8.41
CA TRP A 58 3.79 8.15 9.01
C TRP A 58 3.92 6.98 8.03
N VAL A 59 3.54 7.19 6.76
CA VAL A 59 3.69 6.18 5.71
C VAL A 59 5.16 5.78 5.57
N LEU A 60 6.07 6.77 5.48
CA LEU A 60 7.50 6.52 5.42
C LEU A 60 8.04 5.79 6.66
N ALA A 61 7.56 6.13 7.85
CA ALA A 61 7.97 5.45 9.07
C ALA A 61 7.56 3.97 9.07
N MET A 62 6.36 3.66 8.60
CA MET A 62 5.88 2.29 8.44
C MET A 62 6.66 1.53 7.37
N ASP A 63 6.94 2.18 6.25
CA ASP A 63 7.74 1.61 5.16
C ASP A 63 9.17 1.30 5.64
N ALA A 64 9.78 2.23 6.38
CA ALA A 64 11.08 2.05 7.01
C ALA A 64 11.12 0.88 7.99
N LEU A 65 10.07 0.72 8.82
CA LEU A 65 9.96 -0.42 9.73
C LEU A 65 9.85 -1.75 8.97
N ARG A 66 9.02 -1.79 7.92
CA ARG A 66 8.83 -2.95 7.07
C ARG A 66 10.10 -3.36 6.34
N VAL A 67 10.83 -2.39 5.77
CA VAL A 67 12.12 -2.65 5.12
C VAL A 67 13.13 -3.16 6.14
N ARG A 68 13.25 -2.52 7.31
CA ARG A 68 14.17 -2.95 8.37
C ARG A 68 13.89 -4.40 8.79
N ARG A 69 12.61 -4.77 8.98
CA ARG A 69 12.25 -6.14 9.36
C ARG A 69 12.68 -7.17 8.31
N ARG A 70 12.50 -6.89 7.03
CA ARG A 70 12.88 -7.78 5.92
C ARG A 70 14.39 -7.84 5.65
N LEU A 71 15.12 -6.79 5.99
CA LEU A 71 16.58 -6.83 5.98
C LEU A 71 17.12 -7.73 7.10
N LEU A 72 16.48 -7.71 8.27
CA LEU A 72 16.85 -8.56 9.40
C LEU A 72 16.41 -10.02 9.24
N ASP A 73 15.26 -10.26 8.60
CA ASP A 73 14.69 -11.59 8.40
C ASP A 73 14.67 -11.96 6.92
N ARG A 74 15.60 -12.85 6.52
CA ARG A 74 15.74 -13.32 5.14
C ARG A 74 14.50 -14.04 4.62
N ALA A 75 13.72 -14.70 5.48
CA ALA A 75 12.52 -15.42 5.08
C ALA A 75 11.39 -14.48 4.63
N LEU A 76 11.45 -13.20 4.99
CA LEU A 76 10.44 -12.19 4.63
C LEU A 76 10.84 -11.34 3.42
N ARG A 77 12.01 -11.62 2.82
CA ARG A 77 12.57 -10.84 1.74
C ARG A 77 11.90 -11.20 0.41
N PRO A 78 11.34 -10.22 -0.35
CA PRO A 78 10.87 -10.47 -1.70
C PRO A 78 12.01 -10.92 -2.60
N ASP A 79 11.78 -11.91 -3.45
CA ASP A 79 12.80 -12.46 -4.35
C ASP A 79 13.40 -11.39 -5.27
N GLY A 80 12.55 -10.47 -5.75
CA GLY A 80 12.92 -9.36 -6.61
C GLY A 80 13.95 -8.38 -6.00
N TRP A 81 14.15 -8.39 -4.69
CA TRP A 81 15.15 -7.53 -4.04
C TRP A 81 16.57 -7.89 -4.41
N SER A 82 16.83 -9.16 -4.72
CA SER A 82 18.13 -9.64 -5.15
C SER A 82 18.44 -9.35 -6.62
N ALA A 83 17.43 -8.91 -7.40
CA ALA A 83 17.61 -8.61 -8.81
C ALA A 83 18.60 -7.45 -9.00
N PRO A 84 19.61 -7.59 -9.89
CA PRO A 84 20.61 -6.54 -10.10
C PRO A 84 20.01 -5.20 -10.56
N GLY A 85 18.92 -5.23 -11.33
CA GLY A 85 18.20 -4.02 -11.75
C GLY A 85 17.61 -3.27 -10.56
N PHE A 86 16.90 -4.00 -9.68
CA PHE A 86 16.33 -3.43 -8.46
C PHE A 86 17.39 -2.80 -7.55
N ALA A 87 18.53 -3.49 -7.37
CA ALA A 87 19.65 -2.98 -6.59
C ALA A 87 20.18 -1.64 -7.13
N ARG A 88 20.39 -1.57 -8.45
CA ARG A 88 20.84 -0.33 -9.13
C ARG A 88 19.84 0.79 -8.96
N ASP A 89 18.55 0.52 -9.12
CA ASP A 89 17.50 1.52 -8.99
C ASP A 89 17.43 2.08 -7.57
N VAL A 90 17.47 1.21 -6.55
CA VAL A 90 17.50 1.63 -5.15
C VAL A 90 18.69 2.55 -4.87
N ASP A 91 19.90 2.16 -5.30
CA ASP A 91 21.10 2.93 -5.01
C ASP A 91 21.16 4.24 -5.82
N LEU A 92 20.68 4.25 -7.06
CA LEU A 92 20.52 5.46 -7.87
C LEU A 92 19.58 6.45 -7.20
N ILE A 93 18.38 6.01 -6.81
CA ILE A 93 17.40 6.87 -6.14
C ILE A 93 17.96 7.36 -4.79
N ARG A 94 18.63 6.50 -4.02
CA ARG A 94 19.30 6.92 -2.77
C ARG A 94 20.37 7.98 -3.01
N SER A 95 21.06 7.96 -4.15
CA SER A 95 22.02 9.01 -4.51
C SER A 95 21.32 10.36 -4.74
N HIS A 96 20.15 10.36 -5.38
CA HIS A 96 19.33 11.56 -5.59
C HIS A 96 18.73 12.10 -4.28
N LEU A 97 18.45 11.22 -3.32
CA LEU A 97 17.94 11.60 -1.99
C LEU A 97 19.04 12.01 -0.99
N ALA A 98 20.32 11.80 -1.32
CA ALA A 98 21.44 12.12 -0.44
C ALA A 98 21.51 13.60 0.01
N PRO A 99 21.12 14.61 -0.81
CA PRO A 99 21.08 16.01 -0.39
C PRO A 99 20.01 16.31 0.66
N VAL A 100 18.96 15.50 0.80
CA VAL A 100 17.87 15.74 1.76
C VAL A 100 18.38 15.46 3.18
N ARG A 101 18.37 16.47 4.06
CA ARG A 101 19.00 16.41 5.40
C ARG A 101 18.05 16.24 6.58
N SER A 102 16.74 16.29 6.37
CA SER A 102 15.76 16.15 7.45
C SER A 102 14.62 15.22 7.05
N ARG A 103 14.03 14.54 8.04
CA ARG A 103 12.87 13.66 7.81
C ARG A 103 11.64 14.42 7.31
N GLY A 104 11.46 15.67 7.77
CA GLY A 104 10.39 16.55 7.28
C GLY A 104 10.53 16.87 5.80
N ALA A 105 11.74 17.24 5.35
CA ALA A 105 12.01 17.49 3.93
C ALA A 105 11.85 16.22 3.08
N LEU A 106 12.25 15.07 3.61
CA LEU A 106 12.06 13.78 2.93
C LEU A 106 10.58 13.43 2.77
N ALA A 107 9.78 13.61 3.83
CA ALA A 107 8.32 13.38 3.79
C ALA A 107 7.63 14.33 2.79
N ALA A 108 8.06 15.59 2.72
CA ALA A 108 7.54 16.53 1.73
C ALA A 108 7.91 16.12 0.29
N SER A 109 9.13 15.62 0.05
CA SER A 109 9.54 15.09 -1.25
C SER A 109 8.74 13.85 -1.65
N PHE A 110 8.59 12.91 -0.71
CA PHE A 110 7.79 11.70 -0.88
C PHE A 110 6.33 12.04 -1.21
N SER A 111 5.77 13.06 -0.57
CA SER A 111 4.42 13.54 -0.84
C SER A 111 4.22 14.05 -2.27
N ARG A 112 5.28 14.51 -2.94
CA ARG A 112 5.21 14.96 -4.34
C ARG A 112 5.47 13.82 -5.32
N GLU A 113 6.36 12.89 -5.00
CA GLU A 113 6.75 11.84 -5.94
C GLU A 113 5.91 10.57 -5.83
N ALA A 114 5.62 10.09 -4.62
CA ALA A 114 5.01 8.78 -4.43
C ALA A 114 3.48 8.82 -4.33
N PHE A 115 2.91 9.93 -3.85
CA PHE A 115 1.45 10.08 -3.75
C PHE A 115 0.76 10.29 -5.11
N HIS A 116 1.49 10.75 -6.14
CA HIS A 116 0.93 10.95 -7.47
C HIS A 116 1.02 9.70 -8.38
N VAL A 117 1.72 8.65 -7.96
CA VAL A 117 2.01 7.47 -8.80
C VAL A 117 1.04 6.29 -8.57
N SER A 118 0.23 6.28 -7.50
CA SER A 118 -0.72 5.19 -7.24
C SER A 118 -2.16 5.69 -7.06
N PRO A 119 -3.03 5.57 -8.08
CA PRO A 119 -4.47 5.75 -7.97
C PRO A 119 -5.14 4.42 -7.61
N VAL A 120 -4.66 3.70 -6.59
CA VAL A 120 -5.36 2.51 -6.07
C VAL A 120 -6.22 2.96 -4.87
N PRO A 121 -7.52 2.58 -4.80
CA PRO A 121 -8.43 3.10 -3.79
C PRO A 121 -7.92 2.83 -2.38
N ARG A 122 -8.03 3.87 -1.54
CA ARG A 122 -7.61 3.93 -0.13
C ARG A 122 -8.38 2.94 0.74
N VAL A 123 -8.13 1.65 0.59
CA VAL A 123 -8.61 0.64 1.52
C VAL A 123 -7.36 -0.03 2.08
N LEU A 124 -6.95 0.49 3.24
CA LEU A 124 -5.83 0.05 4.08
C LEU A 124 -4.41 0.45 3.61
N PRO A 125 -3.55 0.95 4.52
CA PRO A 125 -2.13 1.18 4.26
C PRO A 125 -1.32 -0.13 4.19
N LEU A 126 -1.94 -1.24 3.78
CA LEU A 126 -1.47 -2.61 3.94
C LEU A 126 -1.07 -3.31 2.63
N GLU A 127 -1.33 -2.74 1.46
CA GLU A 127 -0.79 -3.29 0.21
C GLU A 127 0.64 -2.80 0.03
N TRP A 128 1.52 -3.42 0.80
CA TRP A 128 2.88 -3.66 0.35
C TRP A 128 2.73 -4.82 -0.62
N ASP A 129 2.75 -4.53 -1.93
CA ASP A 129 2.39 -5.45 -3.02
C ASP A 129 2.82 -6.89 -2.77
N VAL A 130 2.05 -7.84 -3.31
CA VAL A 130 2.41 -9.27 -3.34
C VAL A 130 3.82 -9.46 -3.93
N ASP A 131 4.19 -8.60 -4.88
CA ASP A 131 5.51 -8.55 -5.53
C ASP A 131 6.58 -7.75 -4.76
N GLY A 132 6.19 -7.15 -3.64
CA GLY A 132 7.02 -6.30 -2.81
C GLY A 132 7.00 -4.81 -3.22
N PRO A 133 7.64 -3.95 -2.42
CA PRO A 133 7.62 -2.52 -2.62
C PRO A 133 8.48 -2.12 -3.81
N SER A 134 8.09 -1.07 -4.52
CA SER A 134 8.94 -0.49 -5.57
C SER A 134 10.29 -0.01 -5.02
N ALA A 135 11.31 0.03 -5.89
CA ALA A 135 12.65 0.53 -5.55
C ALA A 135 12.60 1.95 -4.98
N VAL A 136 11.68 2.80 -5.47
CA VAL A 136 11.44 4.16 -4.94
C VAL A 136 11.03 4.11 -3.47
N ARG A 137 10.03 3.30 -3.10
CA ARG A 137 9.57 3.20 -1.70
C ARG A 137 10.68 2.67 -0.79
N VAL A 138 11.46 1.68 -1.25
CA VAL A 138 12.60 1.16 -0.51
C VAL A 138 13.68 2.22 -0.30
N ALA A 139 14.04 2.97 -1.34
CA ALA A 139 15.05 4.03 -1.26
C ALA A 139 14.65 5.13 -0.27
N TYR A 140 13.40 5.59 -0.32
CA TYR A 140 12.85 6.54 0.64
C TYR A 140 12.82 6.00 2.08
N ALA A 141 12.41 4.74 2.25
CA ALA A 141 12.40 4.06 3.55
C ALA A 141 13.81 3.92 4.14
N LEU A 142 14.80 3.56 3.33
CA LEU A 142 16.21 3.51 3.76
C LEU A 142 16.71 4.89 4.15
N ARG A 143 16.43 5.92 3.34
CA ARG A 143 16.83 7.30 3.65
C ARG A 143 16.21 7.79 4.95
N TRP A 144 14.95 7.42 5.22
CA TRP A 144 14.28 7.71 6.49
C TRP A 144 15.04 7.11 7.69
N LEU A 145 15.53 5.88 7.58
CA LEU A 145 16.35 5.22 8.60
C LEU A 145 17.72 5.90 8.76
N GLU A 146 18.40 6.23 7.67
CA GLU A 146 19.69 6.94 7.70
C GLU A 146 19.60 8.28 8.41
N LEU A 147 18.55 9.06 8.15
CA LEU A 147 18.31 10.34 8.81
C LEU A 147 17.96 10.19 10.30
N ARG A 148 17.56 9.00 10.75
CA ARG A 148 17.46 8.69 12.19
C ARG A 148 18.79 8.30 12.79
N ASP A 149 19.47 7.38 12.12
CA ASP A 149 20.68 6.76 12.66
C ASP A 149 21.89 7.73 12.52
N GLY A 150 21.79 8.78 11.71
CA GLY A 150 22.86 9.74 11.42
C GLY A 150 23.93 9.20 10.47
N THR A 151 23.79 7.93 10.06
CA THR A 151 24.77 7.20 9.24
C THR A 151 24.17 6.78 7.92
N ARG A 152 24.91 6.97 6.82
CA ARG A 152 24.53 6.41 5.51
C ARG A 152 24.70 4.89 5.54
N LYS A 153 23.69 4.15 5.07
CA LYS A 153 23.77 2.69 4.97
C LYS A 153 24.65 2.29 3.77
N PRO A 154 25.27 1.10 3.76
CA PRO A 154 26.04 0.62 2.61
C PRO A 154 25.16 0.46 1.35
N ALA A 155 25.78 0.06 0.24
CA ALA A 155 25.07 -0.25 -1.01
C ALA A 155 23.98 -1.32 -0.78
N TRP A 156 22.96 -1.31 -1.62
CA TRP A 156 21.81 -2.20 -1.44
C TRP A 156 22.20 -3.69 -1.42
N SER A 157 23.07 -4.12 -2.34
CA SER A 157 23.55 -5.50 -2.39
C SER A 157 24.21 -5.94 -1.07
N THR A 158 25.06 -5.09 -0.50
CA THR A 158 25.73 -5.35 0.78
C THR A 158 24.76 -5.44 1.96
N LEU A 159 23.60 -4.80 1.88
CA LEU A 159 22.55 -4.94 2.90
C LEU A 159 21.81 -6.29 2.81
N LEU A 160 21.91 -6.97 1.66
CA LEU A 160 21.25 -8.25 1.43
C LEU A 160 22.14 -9.46 1.78
N ASP A 161 23.46 -9.28 1.78
CA ASP A 161 24.47 -10.31 2.09
C ASP A 161 24.39 -10.86 3.53
#